data_AF-A0A925G5P4-F1
#
_entry.id   AF-A0A925G5P4-F1
#
_cell.length_a   1.000
_cell.length_b   1.000
_cell.length_c   1.000
_cell.angle_alpha   90.00
_cell.angle_beta   90.00
_cell.angle_gamma   90.00
#
_symmetry.space_group_name_H-M   'P 1'
#
loop_
_entity.id
_entity.type
_entity.pdbx_description
1 polymer ?
#
loop_
_entity_poly.entity_id
_entity_poly.type
_entity_poly.pdbx_seq_one_letter_code
_entity_poly.pdbx_strand_id
1 'polypeptide(L)'
;MQVQISNKLIFLCDTVPAKLRKLSPEQLSLKPSPEKWSKKQLLGHLIDSATNNHQRFVRAQFETPVVYYEQDLWVNLQHYQEEDIETIISLWEVYNRHLAYIIKHIPNKDLIKSTIGRDAKMYTLKFIVKDYLSHLEYHLEQIFAD
;
A
#
# COMPACT_ATOMS: atom_id res chain seq x y z
N MET A 1 10.02 -3.80 16.37
CA MET A 1 8.88 -3.97 15.43
C MET A 1 9.02 -3.04 14.22
N GLN A 2 9.07 -1.73 14.40
CA GLN A 2 9.15 -0.74 13.30
C GLN A 2 10.32 -1.00 12.35
N VAL A 3 11.53 -1.21 12.90
CA VAL A 3 12.74 -1.53 12.10
C VAL A 3 12.55 -2.80 11.27
N GLN A 4 11.94 -3.84 11.84
CA GLN A 4 11.69 -5.09 11.12
C GLN A 4 10.70 -4.90 9.95
N ILE A 5 9.60 -4.16 10.19
CA ILE A 5 8.60 -3.86 9.15
C ILE A 5 9.20 -2.96 8.06
N SER A 6 9.97 -1.94 8.46
CA SER A 6 10.71 -1.07 7.55
C SER A 6 11.65 -1.88 6.66
N ASN A 7 12.48 -2.75 7.23
CA ASN A 7 13.39 -3.60 6.47
C ASN A 7 12.65 -4.55 5.52
N LYS A 8 11.49 -5.07 5.93
CA LYS A 8 10.66 -5.93 5.07
C LYS A 8 10.07 -5.15 3.89
N LEU A 9 9.57 -3.94 4.11
CA LEU A 9 9.12 -3.06 3.01
C LEU A 9 10.27 -2.73 2.05
N ILE A 10 11.45 -2.43 2.56
CA ILE A 10 12.64 -2.20 1.71
C ILE A 10 12.96 -3.45 0.87
N PHE A 11 12.97 -4.64 1.47
CA PHE A 11 13.17 -5.88 0.74
C PHE A 11 12.14 -6.09 -0.38
N LEU A 12 10.87 -5.76 -0.13
CA LEU A 12 9.83 -5.84 -1.15
C LEU A 12 10.08 -4.80 -2.26
N CYS A 13 10.47 -3.58 -1.93
CA CYS A 13 10.87 -2.57 -2.91
C CYS A 13 12.07 -3.01 -3.76
N ASP A 14 13.02 -3.74 -3.18
CA ASP A 14 14.21 -4.23 -3.91
C ASP A 14 13.91 -5.42 -4.84
N THR A 15 12.81 -6.14 -4.61
CA THR A 15 12.55 -7.42 -5.31
C THR A 15 11.32 -7.42 -6.21
N VAL A 16 10.25 -6.72 -5.82
CA VAL A 16 8.96 -6.72 -6.53
C VAL A 16 9.05 -6.01 -7.89
N PRO A 17 9.68 -4.82 -8.04
CA PRO A 17 9.75 -4.14 -9.34
C PRO A 17 10.39 -5.00 -10.43
N ALA A 18 11.49 -5.69 -10.10
CA ALA A 18 12.16 -6.59 -11.04
C ALA A 18 11.30 -7.81 -11.41
N LYS A 19 10.44 -8.29 -10.51
CA LYS A 19 9.49 -9.38 -10.81
C LYS A 19 8.35 -8.90 -11.70
N LEU A 20 7.79 -7.72 -11.43
CA LEU A 20 6.73 -7.11 -12.23
C LEU A 20 7.19 -6.87 -13.68
N ARG A 21 8.41 -6.35 -13.85
CA ARG A 21 9.02 -6.10 -15.17
C ARG A 21 9.29 -7.36 -16.00
N LYS A 22 9.19 -8.56 -15.41
CA LYS A 22 9.27 -9.83 -16.16
C LYS A 22 7.93 -10.24 -16.76
N LEU A 23 6.82 -9.67 -16.30
CA LEU A 23 5.50 -9.90 -16.85
C LEU A 23 5.30 -8.99 -18.05
N SER A 24 4.61 -9.47 -19.09
CA SER A 24 4.28 -8.65 -20.24
C SER A 24 3.23 -7.59 -19.87
N PRO A 25 3.17 -6.45 -20.57
CA PRO A 25 2.11 -5.45 -20.38
C PRO A 25 0.70 -6.04 -20.49
N GLU A 26 0.50 -7.02 -21.37
CA GLU A 26 -0.77 -7.73 -21.55
C GLU A 26 -1.11 -8.56 -20.31
N GLN A 27 -0.15 -9.30 -19.75
CA GLN A 27 -0.35 -10.07 -18.52
C GLN A 27 -0.71 -9.16 -17.34
N LEU A 28 -0.06 -8.00 -17.24
CA LEU A 28 -0.32 -7.04 -16.16
C LEU A 28 -1.69 -6.36 -16.32
N SER A 29 -2.13 -6.14 -17.55
CA SER A 29 -3.37 -5.45 -17.88
C SER A 29 -4.58 -6.40 -17.99
N LEU A 30 -4.36 -7.72 -18.03
CA LEU A 30 -5.42 -8.71 -18.14
C LEU A 30 -6.33 -8.68 -16.91
N LYS A 31 -7.62 -8.54 -17.16
CA LYS A 31 -8.67 -8.64 -16.14
C LYS A 31 -9.22 -10.07 -16.08
N PRO A 32 -9.34 -10.69 -14.89
CA PRO A 32 -10.01 -12.00 -14.74
C PRO A 32 -11.51 -11.96 -15.11
N SER A 33 -12.18 -10.85 -14.82
CA SER A 33 -13.55 -10.53 -15.27
C SER A 33 -13.71 -9.00 -15.34
N PRO A 34 -14.74 -8.46 -16.00
CA PRO A 34 -14.95 -7.02 -16.10
C PRO A 34 -14.94 -6.28 -14.75
N GLU A 35 -15.48 -6.92 -13.71
CA GLU A 35 -15.62 -6.41 -12.34
C GLU A 35 -14.37 -6.62 -11.47
N LYS A 36 -13.42 -7.46 -11.90
CA LYS A 36 -12.19 -7.73 -11.16
C LYS A 36 -11.06 -6.82 -11.63
N TRP A 37 -10.21 -6.44 -10.69
CA TRP A 37 -9.01 -5.68 -10.98
C TRP A 37 -7.99 -6.53 -11.75
N SER A 38 -7.32 -5.90 -12.72
CA SER A 38 -6.09 -6.45 -13.30
C SER A 38 -4.94 -6.39 -12.29
N LYS A 39 -3.82 -7.07 -12.59
CA LYS A 39 -2.60 -7.00 -11.75
C LYS A 39 -2.10 -5.55 -11.63
N LYS A 40 -2.23 -4.77 -12.72
CA LYS A 40 -1.91 -3.36 -12.79
C LYS A 40 -2.80 -2.50 -11.87
N GLN A 41 -4.11 -2.73 -11.90
CA GLN A 41 -5.04 -2.06 -10.99
C GLN A 41 -4.82 -2.47 -9.53
N LEU A 42 -4.46 -3.73 -9.25
CA LEU A 42 -4.13 -4.19 -7.90
C LEU A 42 -2.86 -3.48 -7.37
N LEU A 43 -1.86 -3.26 -8.23
CA LEU A 43 -0.67 -2.49 -7.88
C LEU A 43 -1.00 -1.01 -7.62
N GLY A 44 -1.86 -0.42 -8.45
CA GLY A 44 -2.40 0.93 -8.22
C GLY A 44 -3.16 1.04 -6.90
N HIS A 45 -3.99 0.05 -6.57
CA HIS A 45 -4.64 -0.04 -5.26
C HIS A 45 -3.63 -0.06 -4.10
N LEU A 46 -2.47 -0.70 -4.26
CA LEU A 46 -1.42 -0.65 -3.24
C LEU A 46 -0.81 0.75 -3.08
N ILE A 47 -0.80 1.57 -4.13
CA ILE A 47 -0.43 3.00 -4.05
C ILE A 47 -1.52 3.77 -3.28
N ASP A 48 -2.81 3.54 -3.58
CA ASP A 48 -3.93 4.15 -2.83
C ASP A 48 -3.86 3.80 -1.33
N SER A 49 -3.59 2.54 -1.01
CA SER A 49 -3.39 2.08 0.36
C SER A 49 -2.18 2.77 1.01
N ALA A 50 -1.08 2.94 0.27
CA ALA A 50 0.11 3.63 0.76
C ALA A 50 -0.17 5.11 1.06
N THR A 51 -0.86 5.83 0.17
CA THR A 51 -1.19 7.26 0.37
C THR A 51 -2.11 7.50 1.58
N ASN A 52 -3.09 6.63 1.79
CA ASN A 52 -3.97 6.69 2.97
C ASN A 52 -3.22 6.33 4.26
N ASN A 53 -2.35 5.32 4.22
CA ASN A 53 -1.56 4.96 5.40
C ASN A 53 -0.45 5.98 5.71
N HIS A 54 0.06 6.71 4.72
CA HIS A 54 0.93 7.87 4.95
C HIS A 54 0.27 8.87 5.90
N GLN A 55 -0.96 9.27 5.60
CA GLN A 55 -1.75 10.17 6.45
C GLN A 55 -1.86 9.62 7.87
N ARG A 56 -2.19 8.33 8.01
CA ARG A 56 -2.30 7.67 9.33
C ARG A 56 -0.97 7.67 10.07
N PHE A 57 0.13 7.28 9.43
CA PHE A 57 1.46 7.18 10.03
C PHE A 57 1.96 8.54 10.53
N VAL A 58 1.68 9.63 9.81
CA VAL A 58 2.13 10.97 10.20
C VAL A 58 1.17 11.58 11.22
N ARG A 59 -0.12 11.67 10.89
CA ARG A 59 -1.09 12.44 11.68
C ARG A 59 -1.42 11.80 13.02
N ALA A 60 -1.52 10.47 13.07
CA ALA A 60 -1.83 9.80 14.34
C ALA A 60 -0.73 9.96 15.40
N GLN A 61 0.45 10.49 15.05
CA GLN A 61 1.49 10.81 16.03
C GLN A 61 1.19 12.10 16.82
N PHE A 62 0.29 12.98 16.36
CA PHE A 62 -0.01 14.24 17.05
C PHE A 62 -1.51 14.58 17.12
N GLU A 63 -2.37 13.84 16.43
CA GLU A 63 -3.83 13.95 16.51
C GLU A 63 -4.50 12.57 16.39
N THR A 64 -5.83 12.52 16.41
CA THR A 64 -6.61 11.29 16.15
C THR A 64 -7.33 11.45 14.81
N PRO A 65 -6.67 11.16 13.67
CA PRO A 65 -7.25 11.42 12.37
C PRO A 65 -8.34 10.38 12.03
N VAL A 66 -9.34 10.81 11.27
CA VAL A 66 -10.31 9.92 10.61
C VAL A 66 -9.82 9.70 9.18
N VAL A 67 -9.45 8.48 8.81
CA VAL A 67 -8.88 8.17 7.48
C VAL A 67 -9.44 6.85 6.95
N TYR A 68 -10.21 6.93 5.87
CA TYR A 68 -10.71 5.79 5.10
C TYR A 68 -10.97 6.21 3.65
N TYR A 69 -11.10 5.24 2.75
CA TYR A 69 -11.34 5.47 1.34
C TYR A 69 -12.15 4.31 0.73
N GLU A 70 -12.90 4.61 -0.33
CA GLU A 70 -13.62 3.61 -1.13
C GLU A 70 -12.66 3.05 -2.19
N GLN A 71 -12.16 1.83 -1.97
CA GLN A 71 -11.08 1.25 -2.77
C GLN A 71 -11.42 1.16 -4.26
N ASP A 72 -12.60 0.62 -4.60
CA ASP A 72 -13.07 0.52 -5.99
C ASP A 72 -13.20 1.88 -6.65
N LEU A 73 -13.73 2.87 -5.92
CA LEU A 73 -13.90 4.22 -6.45
C LEU A 73 -12.55 4.87 -6.75
N TRP A 74 -11.56 4.72 -5.86
CA TRP A 74 -10.23 5.27 -6.07
C TRP A 74 -9.54 4.64 -7.27
N VAL A 75 -9.51 3.30 -7.35
CA VAL A 75 -8.93 2.58 -8.49
C VAL A 75 -9.59 2.99 -9.81
N ASN A 76 -10.91 3.18 -9.82
CA ASN A 76 -11.65 3.62 -11.00
C ASN A 76 -11.33 5.07 -11.40
N LEU A 77 -11.22 5.99 -10.44
CA LEU A 77 -10.95 7.41 -10.71
C LEU A 77 -9.49 7.70 -11.06
N GLN A 78 -8.55 6.86 -10.62
CA GLN A 78 -7.12 7.01 -10.93
C GLN A 78 -6.77 6.52 -12.34
N HIS A 79 -7.64 5.75 -13.00
CA HIS A 79 -7.40 5.23 -14.34
C HIS A 79 -6.10 4.41 -14.46
N TYR A 80 -5.78 3.62 -13.43
CA TYR A 80 -4.59 2.76 -13.42
C TYR A 80 -4.56 1.74 -14.56
N GLN A 81 -5.71 1.36 -15.12
CA GLN A 81 -5.76 0.44 -16.25
C GLN A 81 -5.11 1.07 -17.50
N GLU A 82 -5.28 2.38 -17.68
CA GLU A 82 -4.82 3.16 -18.82
C GLU A 82 -3.40 3.75 -18.64
N GLU A 83 -2.95 3.95 -17.41
CA GLU A 83 -1.66 4.57 -17.10
C GLU A 83 -0.44 3.74 -17.56
N ASP A 84 0.71 4.35 -17.80
CA ASP A 84 1.92 3.58 -18.09
C ASP A 84 2.36 2.70 -16.90
N ILE A 85 2.68 1.43 -17.17
CA ILE A 85 3.00 0.47 -16.11
C ILE A 85 4.32 0.80 -15.39
N GLU A 86 5.32 1.34 -16.08
CA GLU A 86 6.59 1.72 -15.44
C GLU A 86 6.39 2.89 -14.48
N THR A 87 5.47 3.80 -14.80
CA THR A 87 5.06 4.88 -13.90
C THR A 87 4.45 4.32 -12.61
N ILE A 88 3.51 3.38 -12.72
CA ILE A 88 2.87 2.73 -11.55
C ILE A 88 3.90 1.98 -10.71
N ILE A 89 4.77 1.18 -11.33
CA ILE A 89 5.82 0.42 -10.62
C ILE A 89 6.76 1.37 -9.86
N SER A 90 7.22 2.42 -10.53
CA SER A 90 8.18 3.38 -9.97
C SER A 90 7.55 4.17 -8.82
N LEU A 91 6.29 4.61 -8.98
CA LEU A 91 5.56 5.29 -7.92
C LEU A 91 5.36 4.38 -6.71
N TRP A 92 4.89 3.15 -6.93
CA TRP A 92 4.74 2.17 -5.84
C TRP A 92 6.06 1.96 -5.08
N GLU A 93 7.18 1.78 -5.79
CA GLU A 93 8.49 1.57 -5.17
C GLU A 93 8.92 2.76 -4.32
N VAL A 94 8.96 3.97 -4.91
CA VAL A 94 9.46 5.17 -4.22
C VAL A 94 8.57 5.50 -3.01
N TYR A 95 7.26 5.38 -3.16
CA TYR A 95 6.32 5.68 -2.09
C TYR A 95 6.48 4.70 -0.91
N ASN A 96 6.62 3.40 -1.19
CA ASN A 96 6.84 2.41 -0.14
C ASN A 96 8.19 2.56 0.57
N ARG A 97 9.26 2.92 -0.15
CA ARG A 97 10.54 3.28 0.48
C ARG A 97 10.39 4.46 1.42
N HIS A 98 9.61 5.47 1.03
CA HIS A 98 9.31 6.61 1.89
C HIS A 98 8.53 6.20 3.15
N LEU A 99 7.50 5.36 3.02
CA LEU A 99 6.75 4.85 4.17
C LEU A 99 7.61 3.98 5.08
N ALA A 100 8.50 3.15 4.52
CA ALA A 100 9.47 2.39 5.31
C ALA A 100 10.35 3.30 6.17
N TYR A 101 10.80 4.44 5.62
CA TYR A 101 11.53 5.45 6.37
C TYR A 101 10.68 6.06 7.49
N ILE A 102 9.44 6.48 7.21
CA ILE A 102 8.54 7.04 8.23
C ILE A 102 8.31 6.03 9.35
N ILE A 103 7.92 4.79 9.01
CA ILE A 103 7.62 3.73 9.97
C ILE A 103 8.80 3.51 10.92
N LYS A 104 10.04 3.46 10.40
CA LYS A 104 11.26 3.29 11.20
C LYS A 104 11.42 4.36 12.28
N HIS A 105 10.92 5.57 12.03
CA HIS A 105 11.10 6.73 12.91
C HIS A 105 9.90 7.02 13.81
N ILE A 106 8.80 6.25 13.74
CA ILE A 106 7.68 6.39 14.68
C ILE A 106 8.18 6.09 16.10
N PRO A 107 8.11 7.05 17.04
CA PRO A 107 8.55 6.84 18.41
C PRO A 107 7.74 5.72 19.08
N ASN A 108 8.41 4.88 19.88
CA ASN A 108 7.74 3.76 20.56
C ASN A 108 6.55 4.21 21.42
N LYS A 109 6.63 5.38 22.05
CA LYS A 109 5.56 5.96 22.86
C LYS A 109 4.31 6.32 22.05
N ASP A 110 4.45 6.58 20.75
CA ASP A 110 3.36 7.02 19.89
C ASP A 110 2.64 5.84 19.22
N LEU A 111 3.20 4.62 19.29
CA LEU A 111 2.57 3.41 18.76
C LEU A 111 1.20 3.08 19.38
N ILE A 112 0.91 3.60 20.58
CA ILE A 112 -0.38 3.45 21.25
C ILE A 112 -1.43 4.47 20.79
N LYS A 113 -1.02 5.53 20.08
CA LYS A 113 -1.94 6.52 19.52
C LYS A 113 -2.73 5.90 18.37
N SER A 114 -3.88 6.49 18.05
CA SER A 114 -4.88 5.84 17.21
C SER A 114 -5.35 6.70 16.05
N THR A 115 -5.83 6.02 15.01
CA THR A 115 -6.63 6.57 13.92
C THR A 115 -8.04 5.99 14.00
N ILE A 116 -9.05 6.70 13.50
CA ILE A 116 -10.42 6.21 13.38
C ILE A 116 -10.64 5.69 11.96
N GLY A 117 -11.14 4.46 11.85
CA GLY A 117 -11.50 3.81 10.58
C GLY A 117 -12.94 4.08 10.15
N ARG A 118 -13.33 3.51 9.00
CA ARG A 118 -14.69 3.65 8.43
C ARG A 118 -15.79 3.15 9.37
N ASP A 119 -15.49 2.14 10.19
CA ASP A 119 -16.42 1.54 11.15
C ASP A 119 -16.52 2.33 12.47
N ALA A 120 -16.01 3.57 12.48
CA ALA A 120 -15.87 4.44 13.65
C ALA A 120 -15.03 3.85 14.80
N LYS A 121 -14.32 2.73 14.58
CA LYS A 121 -13.42 2.15 15.58
C LYS A 121 -12.05 2.79 15.54
N MET A 122 -11.41 2.78 16.70
CA MET A 122 -10.03 3.23 16.86
C MET A 122 -9.06 2.08 16.60
N TYR A 123 -8.03 2.37 15.82
CA TYR A 123 -6.94 1.47 15.52
C TYR A 123 -5.62 2.11 15.92
N THR A 124 -4.85 1.43 16.75
CA THR A 124 -3.53 1.91 17.17
C THR A 124 -2.57 1.99 15.98
N LEU A 125 -1.61 2.91 16.02
CA LEU A 125 -0.50 2.97 15.06
C LEU A 125 0.25 1.65 14.98
N LYS A 126 0.43 0.96 16.11
CA LYS A 126 1.01 -0.39 16.14
C LYS A 126 0.24 -1.38 15.27
N PHE A 127 -1.08 -1.36 15.33
CA PHE A 127 -1.94 -2.21 14.51
C PHE A 127 -1.82 -1.80 13.04
N ILE A 128 -2.01 -0.51 12.72
CA ILE A 128 -2.02 -0.02 11.34
C ILE A 128 -0.70 -0.29 10.62
N VAL A 129 0.45 -0.12 11.28
CA VAL A 129 1.77 -0.41 10.68
C VAL A 129 1.92 -1.90 10.34
N LYS A 130 1.41 -2.80 11.20
CA LYS A 130 1.44 -4.25 10.93
C LYS A 130 0.47 -4.63 9.82
N ASP A 131 -0.76 -4.15 9.94
CA ASP A 131 -1.84 -4.40 8.98
C ASP A 131 -1.45 -3.93 7.58
N TYR A 132 -0.81 -2.77 7.46
CA TYR A 132 -0.29 -2.28 6.18
C TYR A 132 0.65 -3.26 5.48
N LEU A 133 1.62 -3.83 6.21
CA LEU A 133 2.55 -4.81 5.64
C LEU A 133 1.80 -6.09 5.23
N SER A 134 0.94 -6.63 6.10
CA SER A 134 0.17 -7.84 5.81
C SER A 134 -0.76 -7.66 4.61
N HIS A 135 -1.43 -6.51 4.51
CA HIS A 135 -2.29 -6.14 3.38
C HIS A 135 -1.48 -6.03 2.09
N LEU A 136 -0.31 -5.40 2.15
CA LEU A 136 0.59 -5.28 0.99
C LEU A 136 1.08 -6.65 0.52
N GLU A 137 1.53 -7.52 1.42
CA GLU A 137 1.98 -8.87 1.08
C GLU A 137 0.85 -9.72 0.47
N TYR A 138 -0.34 -9.67 1.06
CA TYR A 138 -1.52 -10.39 0.56
C TYR A 138 -1.85 -10.04 -0.90
N HIS A 139 -1.84 -8.76 -1.26
CA HIS A 139 -2.12 -8.36 -2.65
C HIS A 139 -0.94 -8.63 -3.59
N LEU A 140 0.29 -8.55 -3.13
CA LEU A 140 1.43 -8.99 -3.94
C LEU A 140 1.35 -10.49 -4.25
N GLU A 141 0.91 -11.32 -3.30
CA GLU A 141 0.65 -12.74 -3.54
C GLU A 141 -0.40 -12.93 -4.64
N GLN A 142 -1.48 -12.14 -4.64
CA GLN A 142 -2.48 -12.18 -5.72
C GLN A 142 -1.92 -11.76 -7.09
N ILE A 143 -1.03 -10.76 -7.14
CA ILE A 143 -0.37 -10.36 -8.39
C ILE A 143 0.49 -11.48 -8.96
N PHE A 144 1.19 -12.21 -8.09
CA PHE A 144 2.13 -13.26 -8.51
C PHE A 144 1.53 -14.67 -8.51
N ALA A 145 0.27 -14.82 -8.11
CA ALA A 145 -0.47 -16.06 -8.30
C ALA A 145 -0.71 -16.31 -9.80
N ASP A 146 -0.66 -17.59 -10.16
CA ASP A 146 -0.90 -18.10 -11.51
C ASP A 146 -2.39 -18.00 -11.90
#